data_AF-A0A1F7N2D3-F1
#
_entry.id   AF-A0A1F7N2D3-F1
#
_cell.length_a   1.000
_cell.length_b   1.000
_cell.length_c   1.000
_cell.angle_alpha   90.00
_cell.angle_beta   90.00
_cell.angle_gamma   90.00
#
_symmetry.space_group_name_H-M   'P 1'
#
loop_
_entity.id
_entity.type
_entity.pdbx_description
1 polymer ?
#
loop_
_entity_poly.entity_id
_entity_poly.type
_entity_poly.pdbx_seq_one_letter_code
_entity_poly.pdbx_strand_id
1 'polypeptide(L)'
;MDQRSDIMIDLQDLEVWLLPIAVAMCLVGVLVVTGVLRRWGWLVDPPTSYWPVWGLSFVRIILGSRGLIAVLYVLGSSLVLIGLVTLAGVLFGRSGG
;
A
#
# COMPACT_ATOMS: atom_id res chain seq x y z
N MET A 1 3.91 -38.63 -8.32
CA MET A 1 4.09 -37.25 -7.85
C MET A 1 2.79 -36.56 -8.16
N ASP A 2 2.05 -36.22 -7.12
CA ASP A 2 0.61 -35.96 -7.18
C ASP A 2 0.39 -34.45 -7.31
N GLN A 3 0.16 -33.99 -8.53
CA GLN A 3 0.04 -32.56 -8.88
C GLN A 3 -1.05 -31.84 -8.05
N ARG A 4 -2.01 -32.59 -7.49
CA ARG A 4 -3.09 -32.05 -6.67
C ARG A 4 -2.64 -31.70 -5.24
N SER A 5 -1.71 -32.45 -4.65
CA SER A 5 -1.19 -32.15 -3.33
C SER A 5 -0.29 -30.91 -3.35
N ASP A 6 0.49 -30.74 -4.41
CA ASP A 6 1.39 -29.59 -4.56
C ASP A 6 0.59 -28.27 -4.69
N ILE A 7 -0.52 -28.27 -5.44
CA ILE A 7 -1.41 -27.10 -5.58
C ILE A 7 -2.12 -26.76 -4.25
N MET A 8 -2.51 -27.76 -3.46
CA MET A 8 -3.14 -27.51 -2.16
C MET A 8 -2.17 -26.88 -1.14
N ILE A 9 -0.89 -27.28 -1.17
CA ILE A 9 0.14 -26.70 -0.30
C ILE A 9 0.40 -25.23 -0.68
N ASP A 10 0.57 -24.93 -1.98
CA ASP A 10 0.80 -23.56 -2.47
C ASP A 10 -0.35 -22.59 -2.12
N LEU A 11 -1.61 -23.05 -2.19
CA LEU A 11 -2.78 -22.24 -1.81
C LEU A 11 -2.81 -21.94 -0.31
N GLN A 12 -2.43 -22.92 0.52
CA GLN A 12 -2.44 -22.79 1.97
C GLN A 12 -1.32 -21.85 2.45
N ASP A 13 -0.14 -21.92 1.83
CA ASP A 13 0.95 -20.98 2.07
C ASP A 13 0.57 -19.56 1.63
N LEU A 14 -0.07 -19.41 0.47
CA LEU A 14 -0.52 -18.10 -0.04
C LEU A 14 -1.49 -17.40 0.94
N GLU A 15 -2.44 -18.13 1.52
CA GLU A 15 -3.35 -17.59 2.55
C GLU A 15 -2.63 -17.09 3.80
N VAL A 16 -1.58 -17.80 4.23
CA VAL A 16 -0.77 -17.40 5.39
C VAL A 16 -0.03 -16.10 5.12
N TRP A 17 0.44 -15.88 3.89
CA TRP A 17 1.13 -14.65 3.50
C TRP A 17 0.19 -13.47 3.21
N LEU A 18 -1.07 -13.71 2.83
CA LEU A 18 -2.04 -12.65 2.53
C LEU A 18 -2.34 -11.75 3.75
N LEU A 19 -2.41 -12.34 4.94
CA LEU A 19 -2.71 -11.64 6.19
C LEU A 19 -1.64 -10.59 6.57
N PRO A 20 -0.33 -10.94 6.67
CA PRO A 20 0.71 -9.97 6.93
C PRO A 20 0.86 -8.94 5.80
N ILE A 21 0.64 -9.32 4.53
CA ILE A 21 0.66 -8.38 3.41
C ILE A 21 -0.46 -7.33 3.56
N ALA A 22 -1.68 -7.74 3.88
CA ALA A 22 -2.81 -6.84 4.09
C ALA A 22 -2.55 -5.86 5.25
N VAL A 23 -2.01 -6.37 6.37
CA VAL A 23 -1.62 -5.53 7.52
C VAL A 23 -0.53 -4.53 7.12
N ALA A 24 0.50 -4.97 6.39
CA ALA A 24 1.57 -4.11 5.92
C ALA A 24 1.04 -3.00 5.00
N MET A 25 0.13 -3.33 4.07
CA MET A 25 -0.52 -2.35 3.19
C MET A 25 -1.30 -1.30 3.97
N CYS A 26 -2.06 -1.72 4.99
CA CYS A 26 -2.76 -0.80 5.90
C CYS A 26 -1.78 0.13 6.63
N LEU A 27 -0.72 -0.42 7.22
CA LEU A 27 0.29 0.37 7.95
C LEU A 27 0.99 1.37 7.04
N VAL A 28 1.41 0.94 5.84
CA VAL A 28 2.03 1.82 4.84
C VAL A 28 1.05 2.92 4.41
N GLY A 29 -0.20 2.58 4.10
CA GLY A 29 -1.21 3.56 3.74
C GLY A 29 -1.45 4.61 4.84
N VAL A 30 -1.58 4.16 6.10
CA VAL A 30 -1.74 5.04 7.27
C VAL A 30 -0.50 5.93 7.46
N LEU A 31 0.71 5.37 7.30
CA LEU A 31 1.97 6.13 7.38
C LEU A 31 2.05 7.20 6.31
N VAL A 32 1.64 6.89 5.07
CA VAL A 32 1.59 7.87 3.98
C VAL A 32 0.62 9.00 4.31
N VAL A 33 -0.63 8.68 4.68
CA VAL A 33 -1.64 9.69 5.04
C VAL A 33 -1.16 10.55 6.22
N THR A 34 -0.61 9.92 7.25
CA THR A 34 -0.09 10.62 8.44
C THR A 34 1.12 11.48 8.10
N GLY A 35 2.01 10.98 7.25
CA GLY A 35 3.18 11.72 6.77
C GLY A 35 2.79 12.94 5.96
N VAL A 36 1.74 12.85 5.15
CA VAL A 36 1.17 14.00 4.45
C VAL A 36 0.55 15.00 5.42
N LEU A 37 -0.24 14.53 6.39
CA LEU A 37 -0.93 15.37 7.37
C LEU A 37 0.05 16.09 8.31
N ARG A 38 1.15 15.41 8.70
CA ARG A 38 2.26 15.98 9.47
C ARG A 38 3.29 16.72 8.62
N ARG A 39 3.07 16.84 7.31
CA ARG A 39 3.97 17.51 6.36
C ARG A 39 5.42 17.05 6.49
N TRP A 40 5.65 15.75 6.45
CA TRP A 40 7.00 15.21 6.39
C TRP A 40 7.71 15.76 5.15
N GLY A 41 8.77 16.54 5.36
CA GLY A 41 9.42 17.30 4.29
C GLY A 41 9.89 16.44 3.13
N TRP A 42 10.37 15.22 3.41
CA TRP A 42 10.77 14.27 2.37
C TRP A 42 9.58 13.74 1.56
N LEU A 43 8.38 13.63 2.14
CA LEU A 43 7.20 13.10 1.47
C LEU A 43 6.43 14.20 0.73
N VAL A 44 6.25 15.35 1.36
CA VAL A 44 5.40 16.45 0.89
C VAL A 44 6.17 17.51 0.09
N ASP A 45 7.45 17.72 0.41
CA ASP A 45 8.30 18.67 -0.29
C ASP A 45 9.65 18.04 -0.69
N PRO A 46 9.62 16.95 -1.49
CA PRO A 46 10.85 16.27 -1.90
C PRO A 46 11.76 17.22 -2.70
N PRO A 47 13.09 17.20 -2.47
CA PRO A 47 14.02 18.04 -3.20
C PRO A 47 13.93 17.76 -4.70
N THR A 48 13.74 18.82 -5.49
CA THR A 48 13.57 18.75 -6.95
C THR A 48 14.84 18.32 -7.68
N SER A 49 16.01 18.42 -7.03
CA SER A 49 17.30 17.97 -7.56
C SER A 49 17.36 16.45 -7.80
N TYR A 50 16.53 15.64 -7.13
CA TYR A 50 16.50 14.18 -7.29
C TYR A 50 15.39 13.68 -8.21
N TRP A 51 14.81 14.53 -9.05
CA TRP A 51 13.73 14.17 -9.98
C TRP A 51 13.97 12.93 -10.88
N PRO A 52 15.22 12.55 -11.28
CA PRO A 52 15.42 11.35 -12.07
C PRO A 52 15.35 10.05 -11.25
N VAL A 53 15.56 10.15 -9.93
CA VAL A 53 15.69 8.99 -9.03
C VAL A 53 14.44 8.83 -8.16
N TRP A 54 13.71 9.92 -7.91
CA TRP A 54 12.55 9.96 -7.04
C TRP A 54 11.29 10.37 -7.80
N GLY A 55 10.39 9.41 -8.00
CA GLY A 55 9.10 9.63 -8.68
C GLY A 55 8.25 10.73 -8.03
N LEU A 56 8.37 10.92 -6.70
CA LEU A 56 7.67 12.00 -5.98
C LEU A 56 8.12 13.40 -6.43
N SER A 57 9.41 13.58 -6.74
CA SER A 57 9.95 14.84 -7.25
C SER A 57 9.44 15.11 -8.67
N PHE A 58 9.26 14.08 -9.51
CA PHE A 58 8.68 14.21 -10.84
C PHE A 58 7.19 14.62 -10.79
N VAL A 59 6.40 13.95 -9.93
CA VAL A 59 4.99 14.30 -9.70
C VAL A 59 4.85 15.74 -9.19
N ARG A 60 5.74 16.17 -8.28
CA ARG A 60 5.79 17.57 -7.81
C ARG A 60 6.08 18.56 -8.94
N ILE A 61 6.98 18.23 -9.87
CA ILE A 61 7.34 19.10 -11.00
C ILE A 61 6.15 19.29 -11.95
N ILE A 62 5.35 18.24 -12.19
CA ILE A 62 4.21 18.30 -13.10
C ILE A 62 2.99 18.97 -12.45
N LEU A 63 2.63 18.55 -11.23
CA LEU A 63 1.36 18.90 -10.58
C LEU A 63 1.51 19.99 -9.49
N GLY A 64 2.73 20.36 -9.13
CA GLY A 64 3.04 21.25 -8.00
C GLY A 64 2.88 20.57 -6.64
N SER A 65 3.26 21.29 -5.57
CA SER A 65 3.24 20.77 -4.19
C SER A 65 1.81 20.42 -3.72
N ARG A 66 0.80 21.24 -4.07
CA ARG A 66 -0.61 20.95 -3.75
C ARG A 66 -1.13 19.70 -4.45
N GLY A 67 -0.73 19.49 -5.71
CA GLY A 67 -1.10 18.30 -6.47
C GLY A 67 -0.44 17.04 -5.94
N LEU A 68 0.85 17.11 -5.56
CA LEU A 68 1.54 16.00 -4.89
C LEU A 68 0.85 15.59 -3.59
N ILE A 69 0.45 16.55 -2.76
CA ILE A 69 -0.30 16.30 -1.52
C ILE A 69 -1.61 15.54 -1.82
N ALA A 70 -2.38 15.99 -2.81
CA ALA A 70 -3.62 15.33 -3.20
C ALA A 70 -3.39 13.89 -3.70
N VAL A 71 -2.38 13.69 -4.55
CA VAL A 71 -1.99 12.36 -5.05
C VAL A 71 -1.59 11.44 -3.90
N LEU A 72 -0.78 11.92 -2.96
CA LEU A 72 -0.35 11.14 -1.80
C LEU A 72 -1.52 10.78 -0.87
N TYR A 73 -2.49 11.67 -0.69
CA TYR A 73 -3.72 11.34 0.04
C TYR A 73 -4.49 10.23 -0.66
N VAL A 74 -4.70 10.33 -1.96
CA VAL A 74 -5.42 9.30 -2.74
C VAL A 74 -4.67 7.96 -2.68
N LEU A 75 -3.34 7.97 -2.85
CA LEU A 75 -2.49 6.78 -2.76
C LEU A 75 -2.54 6.15 -1.36
N GLY A 76 -2.34 6.94 -0.31
CA GLY A 76 -2.39 6.45 1.07
C GLY A 76 -3.76 5.89 1.44
N SER A 77 -4.84 6.61 1.12
CA SER A 77 -6.22 6.17 1.41
C SER A 77 -6.62 4.92 0.64
N SER A 78 -6.23 4.81 -0.64
CA SER A 78 -6.50 3.60 -1.45
C SER A 78 -5.73 2.39 -0.94
N LEU A 79 -4.47 2.55 -0.51
CA LEU A 79 -3.69 1.50 0.15
C LEU A 79 -4.38 0.99 1.43
N VAL A 80 -4.86 1.90 2.28
CA VAL A 80 -5.62 1.52 3.48
C VAL A 80 -6.90 0.78 3.10
N LEU A 81 -7.65 1.28 2.11
CA LEU A 81 -8.89 0.65 1.68
C LEU A 81 -8.66 -0.77 1.15
N ILE A 82 -7.67 -0.95 0.28
CA ILE A 82 -7.30 -2.26 -0.28
C ILE A 82 -6.86 -3.20 0.86
N GLY A 83 -5.99 -2.73 1.76
CA GLY A 83 -5.55 -3.52 2.91
C GLY A 83 -6.72 -3.97 3.79
N LEU A 84 -7.67 -3.08 4.09
CA LEU A 84 -8.87 -3.38 4.87
C LEU A 84 -9.80 -4.37 4.16
N VAL A 85 -10.02 -4.19 2.86
CA VAL A 85 -10.86 -5.11 2.05
C VAL A 85 -10.24 -6.50 2.02
N THR A 86 -8.93 -6.61 1.82
CA THR A 86 -8.22 -7.90 1.86
C THR A 86 -8.28 -8.52 3.25
N LEU A 87 -8.07 -7.74 4.31
CA LEU A 87 -8.19 -8.20 5.70
C LEU A 87 -9.60 -8.73 6.00
N ALA A 88 -10.63 -7.99 5.61
CA ALA A 88 -12.02 -8.41 5.76
C ALA A 88 -12.29 -9.69 4.95
N GLY A 89 -11.80 -9.78 3.71
CA GLY A 89 -11.93 -10.99 2.90
C GLY A 89 -11.29 -12.23 3.54
N VAL A 90 -10.08 -12.08 4.10
CA VAL A 90 -9.38 -13.18 4.80
C VAL A 90 -10.08 -13.56 6.11
N LEU A 91 -10.52 -12.58 6.90
CA LEU A 91 -11.15 -12.84 8.20
C LEU A 91 -12.57 -13.41 8.07
N PHE A 92 -13.41 -12.83 7.21
CA PHE A 92 -14.79 -13.29 7.01
C PHE A 92 -14.86 -14.53 6.10
N GLY A 93 -13.91 -14.70 5.16
CA GLY A 93 -13.77 -15.93 4.39
C GLY A 93 -13.39 -17.14 5.24
N ARG A 94 -12.54 -16.97 6.26
CA ARG A 94 -12.22 -18.02 7.25
C ARG A 94 -13.37 -18.35 8.21
N SER A 95 -14.34 -17.45 8.40
CA SER A 95 -15.46 -17.65 9.34
C SER A 95 -16.64 -18.42 8.75
N GLY A 96 -16.66 -18.64 7.42
CA GLY A 96 -17.78 -19.24 6.70
C GLY A 96 -17.52 -20.62 6.10
N GLY A 97 -16.35 -21.24 6.36
CA GLY A 97 -16.00 -22.61 5.95
C GLY A 97 -15.84 -23.51 7.16
#